data_AF-W4L1K0-F1
#
_entry.id   AF-W4L1K0-F1
#
_cell.length_a   1.000
_cell.length_b   1.000
_cell.length_c   1.000
_cell.angle_alpha   90.00
_cell.angle_beta   90.00
_cell.angle_gamma   90.00
#
_symmetry.space_group_name_H-M   'P 1'
#
loop_
_entity.id
_entity.type
_entity.pdbx_description
1 polymer ?
#
loop_
_entity_poly.entity_id
_entity_poly.type
_entity_poly.pdbx_seq_one_letter_code
_entity_poly.pdbx_strand_id
1 'polypeptide(L)'
;EECSIVSDSTWSMDSQAKANRIFLVLGTYHGQPAWWYTLLYDDPEKIRDFKRMLQGENAGRYTLNLHDYGVILQSGFGIEPPQDINDSIWDKLK
;
A
#
# COMPACT_ATOMS: atom_id res chain seq x y z
N GLU A 1 -12.08 1.26 5.81
CA GLU A 1 -11.96 2.63 5.27
C GLU A 1 -11.86 2.54 3.75
N GLU A 2 -12.42 3.51 3.02
CA GLU A 2 -12.54 3.52 1.56
C GLU A 2 -11.44 4.39 0.92
N CYS A 3 -10.61 3.84 0.02
CA CYS A 3 -9.50 4.54 -0.63
C CYS A 3 -9.48 4.35 -2.16
N SER A 4 -9.30 5.43 -2.92
CA SER A 4 -9.16 5.41 -4.40
C SER A 4 -7.69 5.48 -4.81
N ILE A 5 -7.14 4.45 -5.42
CA ILE A 5 -5.70 4.31 -5.75
C ILE A 5 -5.31 5.09 -7.02
N VAL A 6 -4.10 5.66 -7.12
CA VAL A 6 -3.60 6.34 -8.34
C VAL A 6 -2.51 5.53 -9.07
N SER A 7 -2.42 5.71 -10.39
CA SER A 7 -1.63 4.92 -11.36
C SER A 7 -0.11 5.00 -11.23
N ASP A 8 0.43 5.87 -10.36
CA ASP A 8 1.87 6.10 -10.14
C ASP A 8 2.40 5.50 -8.82
N SER A 9 1.71 4.48 -8.29
CA SER A 9 2.18 3.76 -7.10
C SER A 9 3.50 3.04 -7.40
N THR A 10 4.62 3.59 -6.93
CA THR A 10 5.97 3.06 -7.14
C THR A 10 6.25 1.87 -6.22
N TRP A 11 6.70 0.78 -6.84
CA TRP A 11 7.01 -0.49 -6.19
C TRP A 11 8.46 -0.49 -5.70
N SER A 12 8.70 -0.37 -4.40
CA SER A 12 10.02 -0.69 -3.82
C SER A 12 10.01 -2.14 -3.34
N MET A 13 10.46 -3.06 -4.21
CA MET A 13 10.85 -4.41 -3.79
C MET A 13 12.31 -4.34 -3.28
N ASP A 14 12.57 -4.65 -2.00
CA ASP A 14 13.78 -5.40 -1.65
C ASP A 14 13.75 -6.21 -0.33
N SER A 15 14.32 -7.41 -0.48
CA SER A 15 14.84 -8.49 0.40
C SER A 15 14.42 -8.66 1.87
N GLN A 16 13.30 -9.36 2.09
CA GLN A 16 13.12 -10.48 3.05
C GLN A 16 11.65 -10.94 2.99
N ALA A 17 11.34 -12.18 3.34
CA ALA A 17 9.98 -12.74 3.16
C ALA A 17 8.84 -11.92 3.82
N LYS A 18 9.15 -11.13 4.87
CA LYS A 18 8.24 -10.13 5.48
C LYS A 18 8.24 -8.78 4.75
N ALA A 19 9.41 -8.29 4.28
CA ALA A 19 9.52 -7.09 3.45
C ALA A 19 8.80 -7.24 2.10
N ASN A 20 8.75 -8.45 1.53
CA ASN A 20 8.01 -8.76 0.30
C ASN A 20 6.48 -8.61 0.44
N ARG A 21 5.97 -8.37 1.64
CA ARG A 21 4.54 -8.23 1.93
C ARG A 21 4.14 -6.82 2.30
N ILE A 22 5.08 -5.87 2.29
CA ILE A 22 4.76 -4.48 2.62
C ILE A 22 4.64 -3.70 1.34
N PHE A 23 3.48 -3.05 1.21
CA PHE A 23 3.12 -2.27 0.06
C PHE A 23 2.81 -0.85 0.50
N LEU A 24 3.45 0.10 -0.18
CA LEU A 24 3.01 1.48 -0.16
C LEU A 24 1.86 1.61 -1.15
N VAL A 25 0.69 1.97 -0.65
CA VAL A 25 -0.49 2.26 -1.46
C VAL A 25 -0.66 3.77 -1.49
N LEU A 26 -0.69 4.35 -2.69
CA LEU A 26 -0.99 5.77 -2.90
C LEU A 26 -2.41 5.91 -3.40
N GLY A 27 -3.16 6.84 -2.83
CA GLY A 27 -4.55 7.04 -3.19
C GLY A 27 -5.14 8.34 -2.68
N THR A 28 -6.46 8.36 -2.57
CA THR A 28 -7.24 9.52 -2.14
C THR A 28 -8.18 9.10 -1.01
N TYR A 29 -8.17 9.88 0.08
CA TYR A 29 -9.08 9.74 1.23
C TYR A 29 -9.84 11.06 1.40
N HIS A 30 -11.18 11.02 1.32
CA HIS A 30 -12.06 12.21 1.34
C HIS A 30 -11.63 13.34 0.39
N GLY A 31 -11.20 13.00 -0.82
CA GLY A 31 -10.76 13.96 -1.83
C GLY A 31 -9.35 14.54 -1.61
N GLN A 32 -8.62 14.07 -0.60
CA GLN A 32 -7.24 14.46 -0.34
C GLN A 32 -6.28 13.31 -0.68
N PRO A 33 -5.13 13.60 -1.32
CA PRO A 33 -4.07 12.61 -1.50
C PRO A 33 -3.66 12.02 -0.15
N ALA A 34 -3.50 10.71 -0.12
CA ALA A 34 -3.09 9.98 1.06
C ALA A 34 -2.31 8.72 0.67
N TRP A 35 -1.55 8.21 1.63
CA TRP A 35 -0.71 7.03 1.47
C TRP A 35 -0.86 6.09 2.66
N TRP A 36 -0.67 4.79 2.42
CA TRP A 36 -0.76 3.73 3.42
C TRP A 36 0.35 2.70 3.22
N TYR A 37 1.12 2.46 4.27
CA TYR A 37 1.96 1.28 4.40
C TYR A 37 1.11 0.10 4.87
N THR A 38 0.96 -0.91 4.02
CA THR A 38 0.12 -2.08 4.29
C THR A 38 0.96 -3.35 4.30
N LEU A 39 0.90 -4.11 5.39
CA LEU A 39 1.44 -5.45 5.48
C LEU A 39 0.37 -6.46 5.06
N LEU A 40 0.55 -7.11 3.92
CA LEU A 40 -0.38 -8.12 3.42
C LEU A 40 -0.33 -9.41 4.24
N TYR A 41 -1.48 -10.06 4.35
CA TYR A 41 -1.57 -11.40 4.90
C TYR A 41 -0.78 -12.41 4.06
N ASP A 42 -0.38 -13.52 4.69
CA ASP A 42 0.33 -14.61 4.03
C ASP A 42 -0.61 -15.50 3.21
N ASP A 43 -1.24 -14.91 2.21
CA ASP A 43 -2.17 -15.57 1.31
C ASP A 43 -1.77 -15.22 -0.13
N PRO A 44 -1.19 -16.16 -0.89
CA PRO A 44 -0.75 -15.94 -2.26
C PRO A 44 -1.87 -15.44 -3.19
N GLU A 45 -3.12 -15.86 -2.96
CA GLU A 45 -4.25 -15.46 -3.81
C GLU A 45 -4.64 -14.02 -3.51
N LYS A 46 -4.73 -13.65 -2.23
CA LYS A 46 -4.97 -12.25 -1.83
C LYS A 46 -3.87 -11.32 -2.30
N ILE A 47 -2.61 -11.74 -2.20
CA ILE A 47 -1.48 -10.95 -2.71
C ILE A 47 -1.64 -10.76 -4.22
N ARG A 48 -1.94 -11.82 -4.99
CA ARG A 48 -2.13 -11.72 -6.44
C ARG A 48 -3.30 -10.81 -6.81
N ASP A 49 -4.44 -10.95 -6.13
CA ASP A 49 -5.62 -10.11 -6.37
C ASP A 49 -5.35 -8.65 -6.00
N PHE A 50 -4.69 -8.40 -4.88
CA PHE A 50 -4.25 -7.06 -4.47
C PHE A 50 -3.35 -6.42 -5.53
N LYS A 51 -2.34 -7.15 -6.02
CA LYS A 51 -1.46 -6.67 -7.09
C LYS A 51 -2.24 -6.35 -8.37
N ARG A 52 -3.23 -7.16 -8.75
CA ARG A 52 -4.09 -6.92 -9.92
C ARG A 52 -4.98 -5.68 -9.76
N MET A 53 -5.44 -5.39 -8.54
CA MET A 53 -6.21 -4.18 -8.26
C MET A 53 -5.33 -2.91 -8.34
N LEU A 54 -4.05 -3.03 -7.95
CA LEU A 54 -3.07 -1.94 -8.07
C LEU A 54 -2.54 -1.76 -9.50
N GLN A 55 -2.35 -2.84 -10.26
CA GLN A 55 -1.77 -2.84 -11.61
C GLN A 55 -2.85 -3.21 -12.65
N GLY A 56 -3.50 -2.21 -13.24
CA GLY A 56 -4.42 -2.44 -14.36
C GLY A 56 -5.21 -1.21 -14.77
N GLU A 57 -6.05 -1.35 -15.80
CA GLU A 57 -7.00 -0.33 -16.32
C GLU A 57 -8.02 0.15 -15.26
N ASN A 58 -8.02 -0.48 -14.09
CA ASN A 58 -8.90 -0.25 -12.96
C ASN A 58 -8.26 0.61 -11.85
N ALA A 59 -6.95 0.89 -11.92
CA ALA A 59 -6.29 1.82 -11.00
C ALA A 59 -6.98 3.19 -11.10
N GLY A 60 -7.47 3.73 -9.98
CA GLY A 60 -8.23 4.99 -9.92
C GLY A 60 -9.74 4.86 -10.06
N ARG A 61 -10.26 3.69 -10.44
CA ARG A 61 -11.71 3.45 -10.60
C ARG A 61 -12.36 2.71 -9.45
N TYR A 62 -11.57 1.99 -8.66
CA TYR A 62 -12.08 1.17 -7.57
C TYR A 62 -11.57 1.65 -6.23
N THR A 63 -12.50 1.68 -5.29
CA THR A 63 -12.24 1.86 -3.88
C THR A 63 -11.75 0.53 -3.32
N LEU A 64 -10.52 0.50 -2.80
CA LEU A 64 -9.94 -0.69 -2.20
C LEU A 64 -10.00 -0.57 -0.68
N ASN A 65 -10.61 -1.55 -0.02
CA ASN A 65 -10.52 -1.66 1.42
C ASN A 65 -9.26 -2.45 1.80
N LEU A 66 -8.23 -1.75 2.26
CA LEU A 66 -6.92 -2.34 2.58
C LEU A 66 -7.00 -3.41 3.68
N HIS A 67 -7.99 -3.33 4.57
CA HIS A 67 -8.21 -4.30 5.65
C HIS A 67 -8.57 -5.71 5.14
N ASP A 68 -9.06 -5.85 3.92
CA ASP A 68 -9.42 -7.15 3.35
C ASP A 68 -8.17 -7.98 2.97
N TYR A 69 -7.06 -7.28 2.72
CA TYR A 69 -5.80 -7.83 2.20
C TYR A 69 -4.68 -7.85 3.23
N GLY A 70 -4.75 -6.99 4.25
CA GLY A 70 -3.69 -6.87 5.24
C GLY A 70 -3.98 -5.91 6.38
N VAL A 71 -2.92 -5.54 7.07
CA VAL A 71 -2.94 -4.59 8.19
C VAL A 71 -2.21 -3.31 7.77
N ILE A 72 -2.83 -2.16 8.04
CA ILE A 72 -2.20 -0.86 7.85
C ILE A 72 -1.20 -0.66 8.98
N LEU A 73 0.09 -0.54 8.64
CA LEU A 73 1.16 -0.26 9.58
C LEU A 73 1.26 1.23 9.89
N GLN A 74 1.09 2.07 8.87
CA GLN A 74 1.16 3.51 8.96
C GLN A 74 0.42 4.16 7.78
N SER A 75 -0.11 5.35 7.98
CA SER A 75 -0.80 6.12 6.95
C SER A 75 -0.60 7.61 7.17
N GLY A 76 -0.81 8.39 6.12
CA GLY A 76 -0.77 9.84 6.20
C GLY A 76 -1.36 10.51 4.98
N PHE A 77 -1.51 11.82 5.07
CA PHE A 77 -1.93 12.66 3.97
C PHE A 77 -0.72 13.13 3.16
N GLY A 78 -0.94 13.41 1.87
CA GLY A 78 0.09 13.81 0.93
C GLY A 78 0.26 12.80 -0.20
N ILE A 79 1.11 13.17 -1.16
CA ILE A 79 1.38 12.37 -2.36
C ILE A 79 2.34 11.22 -2.05
N GLU A 80 3.23 11.43 -1.08
CA GLU A 80 4.25 10.46 -0.68
C GLU A 80 4.50 10.52 0.84
N PRO A 81 4.89 9.39 1.45
CA PRO A 81 5.36 9.38 2.83
C PRO A 81 6.69 10.11 2.98
N PRO A 82 6.88 10.92 4.04
CA PRO A 82 8.17 11.53 4.33
C PRO A 82 9.23 10.48 4.69
N GLN A 83 10.49 10.83 4.44
CA GLN A 83 11.61 9.87 4.46
C GLN A 83 11.85 9.23 5.83
N ASP A 84 11.62 9.99 6.92
CA ASP A 84 11.70 9.50 8.30
C ASP A 84 10.68 8.39 8.59
N ILE A 85 9.51 8.45 7.96
CA ILE A 85 8.50 7.40 8.03
C ILE A 85 8.95 6.16 7.27
N ASN A 86 9.56 6.33 6.09
CA ASN A 86 10.09 5.20 5.32
C ASN A 86 11.16 4.46 6.13
N ASP A 87 12.10 5.21 6.71
CA ASP A 87 13.18 4.65 7.52
C ASP A 87 12.64 3.93 8.76
N SER A 88 11.63 4.50 9.43
CA SER A 88 10.97 3.87 10.58
C SER A 88 10.26 2.56 10.22
N ILE A 89 9.62 2.49 9.04
CA ILE A 89 9.01 1.25 8.56
C ILE A 89 10.08 0.18 8.33
N TRP A 90 11.19 0.51 7.68
CA TRP A 90 12.28 -0.45 7.46
C TRP A 90 12.94 -0.94 8.74
N ASP A 91 13.09 -0.06 9.74
CA ASP A 91 13.62 -0.45 11.05
C ASP A 91 12.68 -1.36 11.85
N LYS A 92 11.35 -1.20 11.71
CA LYS A 92 10.37 -2.12 12.32
C LYS A 92 10.39 -3.54 11.74
N LEU A 93 11.09 -3.74 10.63
CA LEU A 93 11.13 -5.01 9.88
C LEU A 93 12.41 -5.81 10.07
N LYS A 94 13.43 -5.19 10.70
CA LYS A 94 14.62 -5.86 11.19
C LYS A 94 14.28 -6.68 12.45
#